data_AF-A0A496ZPM2-F1
#
_entry.id   AF-A0A496ZPM2-F1
#
_cell.length_a   1.000
_cell.length_b   1.000
_cell.length_c   1.000
_cell.angle_alpha   90.00
_cell.angle_beta   90.00
_cell.angle_gamma   90.00
#
_symmetry.space_group_name_H-M   'P 1'
#
loop_
_entity.id
_entity.type
_entity.pdbx_description
1 polymer ?
#
loop_
_entity_poly.entity_id
_entity_poly.type
_entity_poly.pdbx_seq_one_letter_code
_entity_poly.pdbx_strand_id
1 'polypeptide(L)'
;MPELPEVQTIINGLNQKVLGKEIQKIIELRSGTLEWQIPITSLGKIESISRRGKYIILQTSLHYKLVIHLRMTGKLIFERDLDKTSSHSRAEIIFADKTKLIFDDVRTFGKIEVMKKNDDIPALKKLGAEPLSNEFDAEYLIDKLRNIKAPIKTVLLDQSVIAGLGNIYVAEILYRCKIDPRKAGKTLRTAQIKEIIKYTKVVLQEAIKHNGTTISDYRSVEDKSGEFQNFLNVYGKKTCECGAEIHKIKQAGRSTYFCNICQS
;
A
#
# COMPACT_ATOMS: atom_id res chain seq x y z
N MET A 1 6.17 5.16 3.35
CA MET A 1 4.85 5.09 2.68
C MET A 1 4.50 3.62 2.58
N PRO A 2 3.48 3.14 3.30
CA PRO A 2 2.94 1.80 3.08
C PRO A 2 2.63 1.56 1.60
N GLU A 3 3.13 0.46 1.06
CA GLU A 3 2.78 -0.05 -0.26
C GLU A 3 1.83 -1.25 -0.09
N LEU A 4 1.55 -1.99 -1.16
CA LEU A 4 0.56 -3.08 -1.10
C LEU A 4 0.81 -4.10 0.03
N PRO A 5 2.04 -4.63 0.23
CA PRO A 5 2.28 -5.63 1.27
C PRO A 5 2.01 -5.12 2.69
N GLU A 6 2.40 -3.89 3.00
CA GLU A 6 2.14 -3.27 4.30
C GLU A 6 0.64 -3.08 4.54
N VAL A 7 -0.09 -2.62 3.52
CA VAL A 7 -1.55 -2.44 3.61
C VAL A 7 -2.23 -3.80 3.76
N GLN A 8 -1.81 -4.83 3.02
CA GLN A 8 -2.35 -6.18 3.17
C GLN A 8 -2.08 -6.77 4.55
N THR A 9 -0.90 -6.52 5.12
CA THR A 9 -0.56 -6.94 6.48
C THR A 9 -1.49 -6.27 7.51
N ILE A 10 -1.80 -4.99 7.31
CA ILE A 10 -2.78 -4.27 8.13
C ILE A 10 -4.16 -4.90 8.00
N ILE A 11 -4.61 -5.24 6.79
CA ILE A 11 -5.90 -5.93 6.56
C ILE A 11 -5.97 -7.26 7.33
N ASN A 12 -4.89 -8.04 7.33
CA ASN A 12 -4.85 -9.31 8.06
C ASN A 12 -5.02 -9.08 9.57
N GLY A 13 -4.32 -8.08 10.13
CA GLY A 13 -4.48 -7.69 11.54
C GLY A 13 -5.87 -7.16 11.86
N LEU A 14 -6.45 -6.32 11.00
CA LEU A 14 -7.81 -5.80 11.17
C LEU A 14 -8.84 -6.93 11.15
N ASN A 15 -8.72 -7.90 10.24
CA ASN A 15 -9.63 -9.05 10.20
C ASN A 15 -9.61 -9.85 11.50
N GLN A 16 -8.43 -10.00 12.13
CA GLN A 16 -8.32 -10.71 13.41
C GLN A 16 -8.87 -9.89 14.59
N LYS A 17 -8.72 -8.55 14.54
CA LYS A 17 -8.99 -7.70 15.70
C LYS A 17 -10.36 -7.06 15.70
N VAL A 18 -10.88 -6.60 14.55
CA VAL A 18 -12.04 -5.71 14.50
C VAL A 18 -13.19 -6.19 13.62
N LEU A 19 -13.02 -7.26 12.84
CA LEU A 19 -14.11 -7.85 12.07
C LEU A 19 -15.25 -8.28 13.00
N GLY A 20 -16.50 -7.96 12.63
CA GLY A 20 -17.70 -8.25 13.42
C GLY A 20 -17.96 -7.30 14.59
N LYS A 21 -17.01 -6.43 14.96
CA LYS A 21 -17.24 -5.44 16.02
C LYS A 21 -18.22 -4.37 15.58
N GLU A 22 -19.05 -3.93 16.52
CA GLU A 22 -19.97 -2.80 16.35
C GLU A 22 -19.24 -1.48 16.61
N ILE A 23 -19.31 -0.56 15.64
CA ILE A 23 -18.77 0.79 15.77
C ILE A 23 -19.74 1.60 16.62
N GLN A 24 -19.30 1.99 17.82
CA GLN A 24 -20.09 2.83 18.71
C GLN A 24 -20.03 4.29 18.27
N LYS A 25 -18.83 4.79 17.95
CA LYS A 25 -18.63 6.16 17.44
C LYS A 25 -17.27 6.30 16.76
N ILE A 26 -17.16 7.31 15.92
CA ILE A 26 -15.88 7.78 15.36
C ILE A 26 -15.63 9.19 15.89
N ILE A 27 -14.45 9.41 16.43
CA ILE A 27 -14.01 10.70 16.97
C ILE A 27 -12.93 11.23 16.04
N GLU A 28 -13.13 12.43 15.49
CA GLU A 28 -12.05 13.18 14.87
C GLU A 28 -11.33 13.97 15.96
N LEU A 29 -10.07 13.64 16.20
CA LEU A 29 -9.23 14.36 17.18
C LEU A 29 -8.62 15.61 16.57
N ARG A 30 -8.40 15.61 15.25
CA ARG A 30 -7.81 16.74 14.51
C ARG A 30 -8.46 16.89 13.14
N SER A 31 -8.97 18.09 12.87
CA SER A 31 -9.75 18.43 11.69
C SER A 31 -9.05 18.10 10.38
N GLY A 32 -9.81 17.63 9.41
CA GLY A 32 -9.35 17.34 8.06
C GLY A 32 -8.79 15.92 7.91
N THR A 33 -8.98 15.05 8.89
CA THR A 33 -8.63 13.63 8.78
C THR A 33 -9.83 12.80 8.35
N LEU A 34 -11.00 13.15 8.89
CA LEU A 34 -12.26 12.46 8.68
C LEU A 34 -13.12 13.25 7.71
N GLU A 35 -13.57 12.61 6.64
CA GLU A 35 -14.41 13.22 5.62
C GLU A 35 -15.76 12.49 5.60
N TRP A 36 -16.79 13.15 6.13
CA TRP A 36 -18.17 12.67 6.08
C TRP A 36 -18.84 13.19 4.82
N GLN A 37 -19.25 12.29 3.93
CA GLN A 37 -20.05 12.68 2.76
C GLN A 37 -21.53 12.89 3.11
N ILE A 38 -21.94 12.43 4.29
CA ILE A 38 -23.32 12.42 4.78
C ILE A 38 -23.35 12.46 6.31
N PRO A 39 -24.39 13.05 6.92
CA PRO A 39 -24.62 12.96 8.36
C PRO A 39 -25.02 11.53 8.74
N ILE A 40 -24.26 10.88 9.62
CA ILE A 40 -24.46 9.48 10.02
C ILE A 40 -24.66 9.40 11.53
N THR A 41 -25.71 8.69 11.95
CA THR A 41 -26.01 8.41 13.35
C THR A 41 -25.41 7.09 13.83
N SER A 42 -25.29 6.09 12.94
CA SER A 42 -24.65 4.80 13.24
C SER A 42 -24.11 4.14 11.97
N LEU A 43 -23.05 3.35 12.14
CA LEU A 43 -22.44 2.53 11.10
C LEU A 43 -22.74 1.04 11.30
N GLY A 44 -23.11 0.61 12.51
CA GLY A 44 -23.31 -0.79 12.86
C GLY A 44 -21.99 -1.58 12.91
N LYS A 45 -22.04 -2.85 12.50
CA LYS A 45 -20.91 -3.79 12.59
C LYS A 45 -20.00 -3.73 11.37
N ILE A 46 -18.72 -3.99 11.54
CA ILE A 46 -17.81 -4.23 10.41
C ILE A 46 -18.10 -5.63 9.84
N GLU A 47 -18.62 -5.70 8.62
CA GLU A 47 -18.99 -6.96 7.96
C GLU A 47 -17.85 -7.53 7.11
N SER A 48 -17.05 -6.66 6.49
CA SER A 48 -15.91 -7.08 5.68
C SER A 48 -14.82 -6.04 5.64
N ILE A 49 -13.60 -6.50 5.43
CA ILE A 49 -12.39 -5.69 5.39
C ILE A 49 -11.61 -6.11 4.14
N SER A 50 -11.44 -5.18 3.20
CA SER A 50 -10.78 -5.45 1.92
C SER A 50 -9.78 -4.36 1.55
N ARG A 51 -8.98 -4.64 0.53
CA ARG A 51 -7.96 -3.73 0.00
C ARG A 51 -8.16 -3.53 -1.50
N ARG A 52 -7.95 -2.30 -1.96
CA ARG A 52 -7.72 -1.99 -3.37
C ARG A 52 -6.50 -1.09 -3.49
N GLY A 53 -5.45 -1.55 -4.16
CA GLY A 53 -4.16 -0.88 -4.21
C GLY A 53 -3.61 -0.64 -2.81
N LYS A 54 -3.56 0.63 -2.40
CA LYS A 54 -3.11 1.08 -1.08
C LYS A 54 -4.24 1.60 -0.19
N TYR A 55 -5.49 1.36 -0.58
CA TYR A 55 -6.69 1.73 0.17
C TYR A 55 -7.18 0.54 0.99
N ILE A 56 -7.62 0.81 2.20
CA ILE A 56 -8.32 -0.12 3.11
C ILE A 56 -9.80 0.24 3.06
N ILE A 57 -10.67 -0.76 2.92
CA ILE A 57 -12.11 -0.57 2.82
C ILE A 57 -12.77 -1.41 3.90
N LEU A 58 -13.49 -0.76 4.82
CA LEU A 58 -14.30 -1.41 5.85
C LEU A 58 -15.76 -1.27 5.44
N GLN A 59 -16.41 -2.37 5.08
CA GLN A 59 -17.86 -2.36 4.85
C GLN A 59 -18.58 -2.56 6.17
N THR A 60 -19.64 -1.78 6.38
CA THR A 60 -20.42 -1.83 7.61
C THR A 60 -21.82 -2.39 7.36
N SER A 61 -22.47 -2.86 8.42
CA SER A 61 -23.79 -3.50 8.35
C SER A 61 -24.92 -2.52 8.07
N LEU A 62 -24.74 -1.25 8.44
CA LEU A 62 -25.57 -0.16 7.95
C LEU A 62 -24.91 0.39 6.69
N HIS A 63 -25.72 0.77 5.69
CA HIS A 63 -25.43 1.05 4.26
C HIS A 63 -24.28 2.05 3.95
N TYR A 64 -23.14 1.88 4.59
CA TYR A 64 -21.98 2.75 4.62
C TYR A 64 -20.70 1.91 4.50
N LYS A 65 -19.60 2.61 4.27
CA LYS A 65 -18.25 2.06 4.29
C LYS A 65 -17.26 3.15 4.70
N LEU A 66 -16.16 2.71 5.29
CA LEU A 66 -15.00 3.55 5.54
C LEU A 66 -13.93 3.23 4.49
N VAL A 67 -13.39 4.25 3.86
CA VAL A 67 -12.27 4.15 2.93
C VAL A 67 -11.08 4.87 3.56
N ILE A 68 -10.01 4.13 3.83
CA ILE A 68 -8.84 4.64 4.54
C ILE A 68 -7.62 4.58 3.62
N HIS A 69 -6.90 5.70 3.51
CA HIS A 69 -5.63 5.74 2.81
C HIS A 69 -4.54 6.27 3.74
N LEU A 70 -3.57 5.41 4.09
CA LEU A 70 -2.52 5.72 5.08
C LEU A 70 -1.50 6.76 4.60
N ARG A 71 -1.42 6.99 3.28
CA ARG A 71 -0.42 7.85 2.65
C ARG A 71 0.98 7.46 3.13
N MET A 72 1.72 8.35 3.77
CA MET A 72 3.15 8.15 4.02
C MET A 72 3.48 7.57 5.39
N THR A 73 2.82 8.09 6.43
CA THR A 73 3.12 7.82 7.85
C THR A 73 1.88 7.40 8.64
N GLY A 74 0.74 7.24 7.97
CA GLY A 74 -0.50 6.80 8.60
C GLY A 74 -0.39 5.36 9.11
N LYS A 75 -0.94 5.13 10.29
CA LYS A 75 -0.99 3.85 10.99
C LYS A 75 -2.40 3.62 11.51
N LEU A 76 -2.79 2.36 11.59
CA LEU A 76 -3.98 1.92 12.30
C LEU A 76 -3.49 1.07 13.47
N ILE A 77 -3.81 1.46 14.71
CA ILE A 77 -3.32 0.81 15.93
C ILE A 77 -4.53 0.35 16.73
N PHE A 78 -4.61 -0.95 17.00
CA PHE A 78 -5.68 -1.51 17.83
C PHE A 78 -5.29 -1.42 19.30
N GLU A 79 -6.18 -0.86 20.13
CA GLU A 79 -5.96 -0.70 21.56
C GLU A 79 -7.15 -1.13 22.40
N ARG A 80 -6.83 -1.66 23.58
CA ARG A 80 -7.82 -2.04 24.61
C ARG A 80 -7.98 -0.96 25.67
N ASP A 81 -6.95 -0.14 25.86
CA ASP A 81 -7.00 1.02 26.73
C ASP A 81 -7.60 2.20 25.97
N LEU A 82 -8.76 2.68 26.43
CA LEU A 82 -9.47 3.80 25.81
C LEU A 82 -8.77 5.14 26.05
N ASP A 83 -7.92 5.23 27.09
CA ASP A 83 -7.19 6.47 27.42
C ASP A 83 -5.89 6.59 26.61
N LYS A 84 -5.39 5.47 26.07
CA LYS A 84 -4.17 5.46 25.27
C LYS A 84 -4.34 6.26 23.98
N THR A 85 -3.61 7.36 23.85
CA THR A 85 -3.57 8.20 22.66
C THR A 85 -2.17 8.78 22.48
N SER A 86 -1.90 9.41 21.34
CA SER A 86 -0.60 10.02 21.03
C SER A 86 -0.78 11.45 20.51
N SER A 87 0.29 12.25 20.54
CA SER A 87 0.31 13.59 19.92
C SER A 87 0.18 13.57 18.39
N HIS A 88 0.15 12.38 17.77
CA HIS A 88 -0.05 12.16 16.34
C HIS A 88 -1.37 11.43 16.04
N SER A 89 -2.15 11.05 17.05
CA SER A 89 -3.49 10.50 16.89
C SER A 89 -4.42 11.53 16.26
N ARG A 90 -5.11 11.13 15.20
CA ARG A 90 -5.92 12.01 14.34
C ARG A 90 -7.40 11.68 14.36
N ALA A 91 -7.72 10.39 14.44
CA ALA A 91 -9.09 9.92 14.61
C ALA A 91 -9.08 8.61 15.40
N GLU A 92 -10.21 8.30 16.04
CA GLU A 92 -10.43 7.06 16.78
C GLU A 92 -11.77 6.44 16.39
N ILE A 93 -11.78 5.14 16.14
CA ILE A 93 -13.00 4.35 15.98
C ILE A 93 -13.19 3.57 17.28
N ILE A 94 -14.19 3.94 18.06
CA ILE A 94 -14.52 3.29 19.33
C ILE A 94 -15.54 2.18 19.06
N PHE A 95 -15.25 0.98 19.52
CA PHE A 95 -16.13 -0.18 19.39
C PHE A 95 -16.99 -0.38 20.65
N ALA A 96 -18.15 -1.01 20.49
CA ALA A 96 -19.10 -1.26 21.59
C ALA A 96 -18.53 -2.11 22.74
N ASP A 97 -17.50 -2.91 22.47
CA ASP A 97 -16.82 -3.74 23.47
C ASP A 97 -15.69 -3.01 24.22
N LYS A 98 -15.69 -1.67 24.16
CA LYS A 98 -14.72 -0.79 24.83
C LYS A 98 -13.28 -0.99 24.37
N THR A 99 -13.09 -1.45 23.14
CA THR A 99 -11.81 -1.38 22.43
C THR A 99 -11.84 -0.27 21.38
N LYS A 100 -10.67 0.13 20.86
CA LYS A 100 -10.61 1.16 19.82
C LYS A 100 -9.56 0.87 18.75
N LEU A 101 -9.78 1.49 17.59
CA LEU A 101 -8.79 1.60 16.52
C LEU A 101 -8.37 3.07 16.39
N ILE A 102 -7.10 3.35 16.62
CA ILE A 102 -6.52 4.68 16.51
C ILE A 102 -5.95 4.85 15.10
N PHE A 103 -6.30 5.95 14.44
CA PHE A 103 -5.63 6.41 13.23
C PHE A 103 -4.59 7.46 13.61
N ASP A 104 -3.32 7.08 13.53
CA ASP A 104 -2.17 7.91 13.86
C ASP A 104 -1.46 8.33 12.58
N ASP A 105 -1.19 9.62 12.40
CA ASP A 105 -0.45 10.10 11.23
C ASP A 105 0.38 11.34 11.56
N VAL A 106 1.69 11.18 11.57
CA VAL A 106 2.66 12.27 11.83
C VAL A 106 2.51 13.39 10.81
N ARG A 107 2.36 13.06 9.52
CA ARG A 107 2.38 14.01 8.40
C ARG A 107 1.01 14.50 7.94
N THR A 108 -0.07 14.05 8.58
CA THR A 108 -1.45 14.52 8.35
C THR A 108 -1.96 14.39 6.92
N PHE A 109 -1.43 13.44 6.16
CA PHE A 109 -1.83 13.26 4.77
C PHE A 109 -2.88 12.18 4.60
N GLY A 110 -2.89 11.20 5.49
CA GLY A 110 -3.83 10.12 5.44
C GLY A 110 -5.25 10.57 5.78
N LYS A 111 -6.21 9.82 5.26
CA LYS A 111 -7.64 10.18 5.28
C LYS A 111 -8.50 8.97 5.62
N ILE A 112 -9.60 9.24 6.31
CA ILE A 112 -10.72 8.32 6.50
C ILE A 112 -11.94 8.98 5.86
N GLU A 113 -12.44 8.39 4.79
CA GLU A 113 -13.65 8.85 4.11
C GLU A 113 -14.81 7.93 4.49
N VAL A 114 -15.93 8.51 4.91
CA VAL A 114 -17.18 7.78 5.22
C VAL A 114 -18.22 8.11 4.16
N MET A 115 -18.72 7.08 3.50
CA MET A 115 -19.62 7.20 2.34
C MET A 115 -20.61 6.03 2.29
N LYS A 116 -21.63 6.09 1.41
CA LYS A 116 -22.59 4.99 1.29
C LYS A 116 -21.93 3.75 0.69
N LYS A 117 -22.41 2.57 1.09
CA LYS A 117 -21.87 1.25 0.68
C LYS A 117 -21.81 1.13 -0.84
N ASN A 118 -22.86 1.59 -1.53
CA ASN A 118 -23.02 1.50 -2.98
C ASN A 118 -22.42 2.68 -3.76
N ASP A 119 -21.99 3.75 -3.09
CA ASP A 119 -21.39 4.88 -3.80
C ASP A 119 -20.03 4.48 -4.37
N ASP A 120 -19.71 4.96 -5.55
CA ASP A 120 -18.40 4.74 -6.14
C ASP A 120 -17.30 5.40 -5.30
N ILE A 121 -16.11 4.79 -5.28
CA ILE A 121 -14.92 5.41 -4.67
C ILE A 121 -14.10 6.04 -5.81
N PRO A 122 -14.16 7.37 -6.03
CA PRO A 122 -13.59 8.00 -7.23
C PRO A 122 -12.09 7.73 -7.40
N ALA A 123 -11.37 7.65 -6.28
CA ALA A 123 -9.94 7.36 -6.26
C ALA A 123 -9.60 5.95 -6.77
N LEU A 124 -10.52 4.98 -6.64
CA LEU A 124 -10.32 3.61 -7.11
C LEU A 124 -10.59 3.44 -8.61
N LYS A 125 -11.47 4.26 -9.20
CA LYS A 125 -11.80 4.21 -10.64
C LYS A 125 -10.59 4.41 -11.55
N LYS A 126 -9.59 5.14 -11.08
CA LYS A 126 -8.38 5.47 -11.83
C LYS A 126 -7.25 4.44 -11.65
N LEU A 127 -7.47 3.39 -10.85
CA LEU A 127 -6.43 2.41 -10.54
C LEU A 127 -6.32 1.34 -11.63
N GLY A 128 -5.07 0.99 -11.98
CA GLY A 128 -4.74 -0.13 -12.85
C GLY A 128 -4.92 -1.47 -12.15
N ALA A 129 -4.50 -2.56 -12.80
CA ALA A 129 -4.74 -3.92 -12.32
C ALA A 129 -4.20 -4.15 -10.89
N GLU A 130 -4.85 -5.05 -10.13
CA GLU A 130 -4.28 -5.59 -8.90
C GLU A 130 -3.12 -6.52 -9.26
N PRO A 131 -1.89 -6.29 -8.76
CA PRO A 131 -0.71 -7.03 -9.20
C PRO A 131 -0.72 -8.52 -8.83
N LEU A 132 -1.58 -8.92 -7.88
CA LEU A 132 -1.76 -10.32 -7.47
C LEU A 132 -2.99 -10.98 -8.11
N SER A 133 -3.78 -10.25 -8.91
CA SER A 133 -4.91 -10.83 -9.62
C SER A 133 -4.49 -11.49 -10.94
N ASN A 134 -5.44 -12.18 -11.57
CA ASN A 134 -5.27 -12.76 -12.90
C ASN A 134 -5.33 -11.70 -14.01
N GLU A 135 -5.95 -10.54 -13.76
CA GLU A 135 -6.01 -9.42 -14.71
C GLU A 135 -4.62 -8.79 -14.94
N PHE A 136 -3.72 -8.92 -13.96
CA PHE A 136 -2.34 -8.50 -14.13
C PHE A 136 -1.54 -9.62 -14.81
N ASP A 137 -1.60 -9.61 -16.14
CA ASP A 137 -0.91 -10.53 -17.03
C ASP A 137 -0.02 -9.80 -18.07
N ALA A 138 0.59 -10.60 -18.95
CA ALA A 138 1.49 -10.07 -19.97
C ALA A 138 0.77 -9.25 -21.04
N GLU A 139 -0.45 -9.64 -21.43
CA GLU A 139 -1.22 -8.93 -22.46
C GLU A 139 -1.60 -7.53 -21.96
N TYR A 140 -2.10 -7.46 -20.72
CA TYR A 140 -2.38 -6.22 -20.02
C TYR A 140 -1.17 -5.29 -20.01
N LEU A 141 -0.01 -5.78 -19.56
CA LEU A 141 1.17 -4.93 -19.41
C LEU A 141 1.79 -4.55 -20.76
N ILE A 142 1.72 -5.40 -21.78
CA ILE A 142 2.11 -5.06 -23.16
C ILE A 142 1.25 -3.90 -23.68
N ASP A 143 -0.06 -3.97 -23.50
CA ASP A 143 -0.97 -2.90 -23.93
C ASP A 143 -0.63 -1.57 -23.24
N LYS A 144 -0.43 -1.60 -21.92
CA LYS A 144 -0.04 -0.42 -21.14
C LYS A 144 1.32 0.16 -21.55
N LEU A 145 2.25 -0.66 -22.07
CA LEU A 145 3.60 -0.21 -22.43
C LEU A 145 3.77 0.20 -23.89
N ARG A 146 2.84 -0.17 -24.78
CA ARG A 146 3.00 -0.09 -26.25
C ARG A 146 3.55 1.24 -26.77
N ASN A 147 3.12 2.36 -26.19
CA ASN A 147 3.53 3.72 -26.60
C ASN A 147 4.27 4.51 -25.51
N ILE A 148 4.68 3.85 -24.43
CA ILE A 148 5.27 4.55 -23.28
C ILE A 148 6.77 4.74 -23.46
N LYS A 149 7.17 5.99 -23.71
CA LYS A 149 8.58 6.41 -23.77
C LYS A 149 9.20 6.59 -22.38
N ALA A 150 8.39 6.67 -21.33
CA ALA A 150 8.87 6.86 -19.97
C ALA A 150 9.68 5.64 -19.48
N PRO A 151 10.65 5.84 -18.57
CA PRO A 151 11.38 4.74 -17.95
C PRO A 151 10.44 3.73 -17.26
N ILE A 152 10.73 2.44 -17.38
CA ILE A 152 9.89 1.35 -16.87
C ILE A 152 9.61 1.51 -15.38
N LYS A 153 10.60 1.95 -14.59
CA LYS A 153 10.37 2.22 -13.17
C LYS A 153 9.23 3.23 -12.96
N THR A 154 9.23 4.32 -13.72
CA THR A 154 8.20 5.36 -13.61
C THR A 154 6.83 4.79 -13.95
N VAL A 155 6.75 3.91 -14.96
CA VAL A 155 5.50 3.25 -15.35
C VAL A 155 4.98 2.31 -14.26
N LEU A 156 5.85 1.48 -13.67
CA LEU A 156 5.44 0.57 -12.59
C LEU A 156 5.03 1.28 -11.30
N LEU A 157 5.41 2.55 -11.13
CA LEU A 157 4.97 3.40 -10.03
C LEU A 157 3.62 4.08 -10.29
N ASP A 158 3.17 4.13 -11.54
CA ASP A 158 1.90 4.72 -11.92
C ASP A 158 0.75 3.83 -11.44
N GLN A 159 -0.03 4.34 -10.50
CA GLN A 159 -1.15 3.61 -9.91
C GLN A 159 -2.28 3.34 -10.90
N SER A 160 -2.32 4.05 -12.04
CA SER A 160 -3.25 3.78 -13.15
C SER A 160 -2.80 2.63 -14.06
N VAL A 161 -1.53 2.23 -13.95
CA VAL A 161 -0.96 1.07 -14.65
C VAL A 161 -0.94 -0.13 -13.72
N ILE A 162 -0.40 -0.01 -12.51
CA ILE A 162 -0.41 -1.09 -11.52
C ILE A 162 -0.71 -0.50 -10.15
N ALA A 163 -1.81 -0.96 -9.54
CA ALA A 163 -2.19 -0.49 -8.23
C ALA A 163 -1.27 -1.10 -7.15
N GLY A 164 -0.93 -0.32 -6.13
CA GLY A 164 -0.29 -0.86 -4.93
C GLY A 164 1.23 -0.92 -4.97
N LEU A 165 1.86 -0.87 -6.14
CA LEU A 165 3.32 -0.77 -6.23
C LEU A 165 3.84 0.59 -5.78
N GLY A 166 5.01 0.63 -5.16
CA GLY A 166 5.71 1.85 -4.80
C GLY A 166 7.22 1.69 -4.95
N ASN A 167 7.96 2.60 -4.30
CA ASN A 167 9.36 2.82 -4.62
C ASN A 167 10.26 1.65 -4.19
N ILE A 168 9.89 0.96 -3.12
CA ILE A 168 10.64 -0.18 -2.60
C ILE A 168 10.47 -1.36 -3.55
N TYR A 169 9.23 -1.82 -3.71
CA TYR A 169 8.96 -3.06 -4.42
C TYR A 169 9.29 -2.95 -5.91
N VAL A 170 9.11 -1.78 -6.55
CA VAL A 170 9.53 -1.61 -7.95
C VAL A 170 11.04 -1.76 -8.13
N ALA A 171 11.86 -1.28 -7.19
CA ALA A 171 13.31 -1.45 -7.27
C ALA A 171 13.71 -2.93 -7.16
N GLU A 172 13.12 -3.65 -6.20
CA GLU A 172 13.36 -5.08 -5.98
C GLU A 172 12.88 -5.95 -7.16
N ILE A 173 11.69 -5.63 -7.71
CA ILE A 173 11.15 -6.34 -8.88
C ILE A 173 12.09 -6.19 -10.08
N LEU A 174 12.49 -4.96 -10.41
CA LEU A 174 13.36 -4.70 -11.57
C LEU A 174 14.75 -5.30 -11.40
N TYR A 175 15.27 -5.33 -10.16
CA TYR A 175 16.52 -6.04 -9.85
C TYR A 175 16.41 -7.54 -10.15
N ARG A 176 15.36 -8.21 -9.63
CA ARG A 176 15.16 -9.65 -9.89
C ARG A 176 14.91 -9.97 -11.36
N CYS A 177 14.28 -9.04 -12.10
CA CYS A 177 14.12 -9.15 -13.54
C CYS A 177 15.41 -8.89 -14.34
N LYS A 178 16.47 -8.38 -13.71
CA LYS A 178 17.70 -7.92 -14.36
C LYS A 178 17.46 -6.81 -15.41
N ILE A 179 16.49 -5.95 -15.16
CA ILE A 179 16.09 -4.86 -16.07
C ILE A 179 16.56 -3.52 -15.53
N ASP A 180 17.25 -2.74 -16.35
CA ASP A 180 17.62 -1.36 -15.99
C ASP A 180 16.36 -0.50 -15.79
N PRO A 181 16.18 0.15 -14.62
CA PRO A 181 15.00 0.99 -14.35
C PRO A 181 14.84 2.21 -15.27
N ARG A 182 15.87 2.55 -16.04
CA ARG A 182 15.90 3.65 -17.00
C ARG A 182 15.38 3.26 -18.38
N LYS A 183 15.31 1.96 -18.70
CA LYS A 183 14.80 1.49 -20.01
C LYS A 183 13.41 2.03 -20.26
N ALA A 184 13.17 2.54 -21.46
CA ALA A 184 11.84 2.98 -21.86
C ALA A 184 10.88 1.78 -21.86
N GLY A 185 9.68 1.95 -21.30
CA GLY A 185 8.70 0.86 -21.20
C GLY A 185 8.42 0.17 -22.54
N LYS A 186 8.29 0.96 -23.62
CA LYS A 186 8.04 0.47 -24.98
C LYS A 186 9.17 -0.38 -25.59
N THR A 187 10.38 -0.39 -25.02
CA THR A 187 11.52 -1.16 -25.56
C THR A 187 11.67 -2.53 -24.92
N LEU A 188 10.84 -2.86 -23.93
CA LEU A 188 10.86 -4.16 -23.28
C LEU A 188 10.31 -5.25 -24.20
N ARG A 189 11.02 -6.37 -24.26
CA ARG A 189 10.59 -7.56 -24.99
C ARG A 189 9.50 -8.28 -24.19
N THR A 190 8.64 -9.03 -24.87
CA THR A 190 7.59 -9.85 -24.24
C THR A 190 8.13 -10.76 -23.13
N ALA A 191 9.30 -11.37 -23.30
CA ALA A 191 9.93 -12.19 -22.27
C ALA A 191 10.27 -11.39 -20.99
N GLN A 192 10.76 -10.16 -21.14
CA GLN A 192 11.05 -9.27 -20.00
C GLN A 192 9.77 -8.84 -19.29
N ILE A 193 8.70 -8.59 -20.05
CA ILE A 193 7.38 -8.26 -19.48
C ILE A 193 6.84 -9.44 -18.67
N LYS A 194 6.93 -10.66 -19.17
CA LYS A 194 6.55 -11.88 -18.43
C LYS A 194 7.33 -12.03 -17.13
N GLU A 195 8.64 -11.76 -17.13
CA GLU A 195 9.44 -11.76 -15.89
C GLU A 195 9.00 -10.66 -14.91
N ILE A 196 8.62 -9.47 -15.39
CA ILE A 196 8.05 -8.42 -14.53
C ILE A 196 6.78 -8.91 -13.86
N ILE A 197 5.85 -9.53 -14.59
CA ILE A 197 4.61 -10.08 -14.00
C ILE A 197 4.95 -11.11 -12.92
N LYS A 198 5.81 -12.08 -13.25
CA LYS A 198 6.23 -13.16 -12.36
C LYS A 198 6.88 -12.60 -11.08
N TYR A 199 7.92 -11.78 -11.20
CA TYR A 199 8.64 -11.26 -10.05
C TYR A 199 7.84 -10.24 -9.25
N THR A 200 6.89 -9.53 -9.87
CA THR A 200 5.92 -8.72 -9.12
C THR A 200 5.13 -9.59 -8.16
N LYS A 201 4.55 -10.70 -8.64
CA LYS A 201 3.79 -11.63 -7.78
C LYS A 201 4.66 -12.24 -6.68
N VAL A 202 5.85 -12.73 -7.04
CA VAL A 202 6.81 -13.33 -6.10
C VAL A 202 7.22 -12.34 -5.00
N VAL A 203 7.73 -11.16 -5.37
CA VAL A 203 8.22 -10.17 -4.40
C VAL A 203 7.11 -9.70 -3.46
N LEU A 204 5.91 -9.42 -3.99
CA LEU A 204 4.79 -8.98 -3.16
C LEU A 204 4.30 -10.08 -2.22
N GLN A 205 4.24 -11.34 -2.66
CA GLN A 205 3.86 -12.47 -1.81
C GLN A 205 4.90 -12.73 -0.70
N GLU A 206 6.19 -12.68 -1.02
CA GLU A 206 7.25 -12.77 -0.02
C GLU A 206 7.15 -11.62 1.00
N ALA A 207 6.95 -10.40 0.51
CA ALA A 207 6.78 -9.24 1.38
C ALA A 207 5.57 -9.38 2.31
N ILE A 208 4.42 -9.84 1.79
CA ILE A 208 3.23 -10.10 2.63
C ILE A 208 3.52 -11.18 3.68
N LYS A 209 4.22 -12.27 3.29
CA LYS A 209 4.62 -13.34 4.22
C LYS A 209 5.49 -12.81 5.37
N HIS A 210 6.34 -11.82 5.09
CA HIS A 210 7.22 -11.16 6.05
C HIS A 210 6.63 -9.85 6.61
N ASN A 211 5.31 -9.68 6.58
CA ASN A 211 4.61 -8.52 7.15
C ASN A 211 5.06 -7.16 6.60
N GLY A 212 5.53 -7.11 5.36
CA GLY A 212 6.04 -5.92 4.69
C GLY A 212 7.39 -5.43 5.22
N THR A 213 7.72 -4.18 4.92
CA THR A 213 8.98 -3.51 5.25
C THR A 213 8.80 -2.43 6.30
N THR A 214 9.71 -2.39 7.27
CA THR A 214 9.86 -1.26 8.21
C THR A 214 11.16 -0.52 7.91
N ILE A 215 11.09 0.55 7.09
CA ILE A 215 12.26 1.40 6.77
C ILE A 215 12.29 2.67 7.63
N SER A 216 11.14 3.33 7.82
CA SER A 216 11.02 4.50 8.68
C SER A 216 10.22 4.17 9.94
N ASP A 217 8.91 4.11 9.79
CA ASP A 217 7.96 4.15 10.90
C ASP A 217 6.75 3.25 10.66
N TYR A 218 6.79 2.40 9.62
CA TYR A 218 5.72 1.42 9.37
C TYR A 218 5.56 0.47 10.56
N ARG A 219 4.30 0.23 10.91
CA ARG A 219 3.84 -0.66 11.98
C ARG A 219 2.53 -1.34 11.56
N SER A 220 2.35 -2.58 12.00
CA SER A 220 1.11 -3.33 11.85
C SER A 220 0.04 -2.85 12.84
N VAL A 221 -1.16 -3.44 12.76
CA VAL A 221 -2.28 -3.13 13.67
C VAL A 221 -1.97 -3.42 15.14
N GLU A 222 -1.05 -4.35 15.39
CA GLU A 222 -0.55 -4.67 16.73
C GLU A 222 0.72 -3.89 17.10
N ASP A 223 1.03 -2.83 16.36
CA ASP A 223 2.24 -2.02 16.52
C ASP A 223 3.57 -2.79 16.35
N LYS A 224 3.56 -3.84 15.51
CA LYS A 224 4.75 -4.65 15.19
C LYS A 224 5.40 -4.18 13.88
N SER A 225 6.71 -4.35 13.78
CA SER A 225 7.46 -4.07 12.55
C SER A 225 7.30 -5.20 11.53
N GLY A 226 7.44 -4.89 10.24
CA GLY A 226 7.66 -5.88 9.19
C GLY A 226 9.11 -6.37 9.20
N GLU A 227 9.38 -7.44 8.46
CA GLU A 227 10.70 -8.09 8.39
C GLU A 227 11.31 -8.07 6.98
N PHE A 228 10.54 -7.70 5.95
CA PHE A 228 10.97 -7.81 4.56
C PHE A 228 12.16 -6.89 4.23
N GLN A 229 12.44 -5.85 5.02
CA GLN A 229 13.61 -4.99 4.86
C GLN A 229 14.93 -5.78 4.93
N ASN A 230 14.93 -6.91 5.63
CA ASN A 230 16.08 -7.79 5.76
C ASN A 230 16.38 -8.57 4.46
N PHE A 231 15.41 -8.63 3.54
CA PHE A 231 15.46 -9.38 2.28
C PHE A 231 15.58 -8.48 1.04
N LEU A 232 15.75 -7.16 1.24
CA LEU A 232 15.95 -6.21 0.15
C LEU A 232 17.35 -6.40 -0.47
N ASN A 233 17.40 -6.40 -1.80
CA ASN A 233 18.62 -6.59 -2.57
C ASN A 233 19.26 -5.27 -2.97
N VAL A 234 18.45 -4.27 -3.33
CA VAL A 234 18.95 -3.00 -3.87
C VAL A 234 18.42 -1.79 -3.12
N TYR A 235 17.19 -1.81 -2.64
CA TYR A 235 16.59 -0.62 -2.04
C TYR A 235 17.30 -0.21 -0.75
N GLY A 236 17.92 0.98 -0.76
CA GLY A 236 18.65 1.50 0.40
C GLY A 236 19.97 0.78 0.71
N LYS A 237 20.42 -0.14 -0.15
CA LYS A 237 21.71 -0.83 -0.03
C LYS A 237 22.82 -0.02 -0.71
N LYS A 238 24.07 -0.30 -0.31
CA LYS A 238 25.28 0.30 -0.90
C LYS A 238 25.97 -0.63 -1.91
N THR A 239 25.88 -1.94 -1.69
CA THR A 239 26.59 -2.95 -2.48
C THR A 239 25.62 -4.05 -2.89
N CYS A 240 25.73 -4.48 -4.14
CA CYS A 240 24.99 -5.58 -4.73
C CYS A 240 25.60 -6.93 -4.30
N GLU A 241 24.84 -8.02 -4.37
CA GLU A 241 25.35 -9.37 -4.16
C GLU A 241 26.47 -9.76 -5.14
N CYS A 242 26.52 -9.15 -6.33
CA CYS A 242 27.62 -9.33 -7.28
C CYS A 242 28.90 -8.56 -6.92
N GLY A 243 28.92 -7.82 -5.80
CA GLY A 243 30.05 -7.01 -5.33
C GLY A 243 30.10 -5.59 -5.89
N ALA A 244 29.32 -5.26 -6.92
CA ALA A 244 29.27 -3.91 -7.49
C ALA A 244 28.53 -2.92 -6.57
N GLU A 245 28.81 -1.62 -6.72
CA GLU A 245 28.08 -0.56 -6.03
C GLU A 245 26.62 -0.45 -6.52
N ILE A 246 25.70 -0.20 -5.59
CA ILE A 246 24.31 0.14 -5.91
C ILE A 246 24.22 1.63 -6.23
N HIS A 247 23.84 1.93 -7.46
CA HIS A 247 23.64 3.30 -7.91
C HIS A 247 22.31 3.85 -7.39
N LYS A 248 22.35 5.10 -6.91
CA LYS A 248 21.17 5.87 -6.52
C LYS A 248 20.98 7.08 -7.45
N ILE A 249 19.92 7.07 -8.24
CA ILE A 249 19.54 8.20 -9.12
C ILE A 249 18.16 8.76 -8.75
N LYS A 250 17.79 9.91 -9.31
CA LYS A 250 16.44 10.49 -9.19
C LYS A 250 15.68 10.29 -10.50
N GLN A 251 14.51 9.64 -10.44
CA GLN A 251 13.58 9.50 -11.57
C GLN A 251 12.19 9.94 -11.14
N ALA A 252 11.57 10.86 -11.89
CA ALA A 252 10.24 11.40 -11.62
C ALA A 252 10.05 11.84 -10.14
N GLY A 253 11.04 12.54 -9.59
CA GLY A 253 10.99 13.03 -8.21
C GLY A 253 11.31 12.00 -7.12
N ARG A 254 11.57 10.72 -7.46
CA ARG A 254 11.81 9.63 -6.49
C ARG A 254 13.20 9.03 -6.64
N SER A 255 13.77 8.54 -5.54
CA SER A 255 15.06 7.83 -5.56
C SER A 255 14.91 6.44 -6.19
N THR A 256 15.83 6.07 -7.07
CA THR A 256 15.96 4.76 -7.70
C THR A 256 17.25 4.12 -7.30
N TYR A 257 17.17 2.86 -6.85
CA TYR A 257 18.31 2.02 -6.50
C TYR A 257 18.41 0.90 -7.54
N PHE A 258 19.59 0.66 -8.09
CA PHE A 258 19.84 -0.40 -9.06
C PHE A 258 21.33 -0.75 -9.15
N CYS A 259 21.63 -1.96 -9.62
CA CYS A 259 23.00 -2.39 -9.95
C CYS A 259 23.22 -2.31 -11.46
N ASN A 260 24.20 -1.53 -11.91
CA ASN A 260 24.53 -1.37 -13.34
C ASN A 260 25.18 -2.61 -13.97
N ILE A 261 25.64 -3.57 -13.16
CA ILE A 261 26.19 -4.85 -13.63
C ILE A 261 25.08 -5.90 -13.79
N CYS A 262 24.20 -6.03 -12.79
CA CYS A 262 23.13 -7.03 -12.81
C CYS A 262 21.94 -6.63 -13.67
N GLN A 263 21.73 -5.34 -13.91
CA GLN A 263 20.56 -4.82 -14.62
C GLN A 263 20.98 -4.14 -15.92
N SER A 264 20.44 -4.62 -17.03
CA SER A 264 20.77 -4.14 -18.38
C SER A 264 19.57 -3.62 -19.14
#